data_AF-A0A819ZYC1-F1
#
_entry.id   AF-A0A819ZYC1-F1
#
_cell.length_a   1.000
_cell.length_b   1.000
_cell.length_c   1.000
_cell.angle_alpha   90.00
_cell.angle_beta   90.00
_cell.angle_gamma   90.00
#
_symmetry.space_group_name_H-M   'P 1'
#
loop_
_entity.id
_entity.type
_entity.pdbx_description
1 polymer ?
#
loop_
_entity_poly.entity_id
_entity_poly.type
_entity_poly.pdbx_seq_one_letter_code
_entity_poly.pdbx_strand_id
1 'polypeptide(L)' 'ALDAKEVLIGRPVLWGLAVDGMQGVRNVLDILKKEFRVAMMLCGCQTVDDIRKNNILVMNNNTNTRSKL' A
#
# COMPACT_ATOMS: atom_id res chain seq x y z
N ALA A 1 8.16 3.31 6.57
CA ALA A 1 7.19 4.10 5.78
C ALA A 1 5.87 4.31 6.53
N LEU A 2 5.59 5.55 6.99
CA LEU A 2 4.39 6.05 7.71
C LEU A 2 3.98 5.39 9.06
N ASP A 3 4.67 4.36 9.54
CA ASP A 3 4.41 3.66 10.82
C ASP A 3 3.03 2.98 10.94
N ALA A 4 2.43 2.60 9.80
CA ALA A 4 1.25 1.74 9.80
C ALA A 4 1.65 0.28 10.07
N LYS A 5 1.02 -0.35 11.08
CA LYS A 5 1.19 -1.78 11.38
C LYS A 5 0.33 -2.66 10.45
N GLU A 6 -0.88 -2.19 10.15
CA GLU A 6 -1.89 -2.88 9.37
C GLU A 6 -2.72 -1.86 8.59
N VAL A 7 -3.37 -2.31 7.50
CA VAL A 7 -4.26 -1.48 6.67
C VAL A 7 -5.58 -2.20 6.44
N LEU A 8 -6.69 -1.46 6.50
CA LEU A 8 -8.03 -2.00 6.27
C LEU A 8 -8.42 -1.83 4.80
N ILE A 9 -9.06 -2.86 4.23
CA ILE A 9 -9.52 -2.88 2.84
C ILE A 9 -11.04 -3.03 2.83
N GLY A 10 -11.75 -2.03 2.29
CA GLY A 10 -13.22 -2.02 2.23
C GLY A 10 -13.78 -2.34 0.85
N ARG A 11 -13.78 -1.34 -0.05
CA ARG A 11 -14.43 -1.42 -1.36
C ARG A 11 -14.02 -2.63 -2.21
N PRO A 12 -12.72 -3.01 -2.31
CA PRO A 12 -12.33 -4.19 -3.09
C PRO A 12 -12.95 -5.49 -2.59
N VAL A 13 -13.09 -5.66 -1.27
CA VAL A 13 -13.74 -6.84 -0.67
C VAL A 13 -15.22 -6.86 -1.02
N LEU A 14 -15.89 -5.71 -0.96
CA LEU A 14 -17.31 -5.60 -1.33
C LEU A 14 -17.56 -5.95 -2.81
N TRP A 15 -16.70 -5.49 -3.72
CA TRP A 15 -16.81 -5.82 -5.14
C TRP A 15 -16.49 -7.29 -5.41
N GLY A 16 -15.47 -7.85 -4.76
CA GLY A 16 -15.18 -9.28 -4.85
C GLY A 16 -16.37 -10.14 -4.39
N LEU A 17 -17.01 -9.74 -3.30
CA LEU A 17 -18.23 -10.39 -2.79
C LEU A 17 -19.39 -10.29 -3.79
N ALA A 18 -19.56 -9.13 -4.43
CA ALA A 18 -20.64 -8.91 -5.40
C ALA A 18 -20.46 -9.71 -6.70
N VAL A 19 -19.21 -9.96 -7.12
CA VAL A 19 -18.89 -10.65 -8.38
C VAL A 19 -18.98 -12.17 -8.24
N ASP A 20 -18.35 -12.75 -7.22
CA ASP A 20 -18.23 -14.21 -7.07
C ASP A 20 -18.25 -14.65 -5.60
N GLY A 21 -18.98 -13.90 -4.76
CA GLY A 21 -19.15 -14.23 -3.35
C GLY A 21 -17.82 -14.37 -2.60
N MET A 22 -17.72 -15.40 -1.76
CA MET A 22 -16.50 -15.69 -0.98
C MET A 22 -15.28 -15.90 -1.88
N GLN A 23 -15.44 -16.55 -3.02
CA GLN A 23 -14.34 -16.88 -3.92
C GLN A 23 -13.78 -15.61 -4.58
N GLY A 24 -14.66 -14.66 -4.92
CA GLY A 24 -14.26 -13.34 -5.42
C GLY A 24 -13.49 -12.52 -4.37
N VAL A 25 -13.92 -12.53 -3.11
CA VAL A 25 -13.17 -11.89 -2.01
C VAL A 25 -11.77 -12.52 -1.87
N ARG A 26 -11.68 -13.85 -1.90
CA ARG A 26 -10.40 -14.56 -1.81
C ARG A 26 -9.46 -14.16 -2.94
N ASN A 27 -9.99 -14.09 -4.16
CA ASN A 27 -9.21 -13.70 -5.33
C ASN A 27 -8.68 -12.25 -5.22
N VAL A 28 -9.49 -11.32 -4.72
CA VAL A 28 -9.05 -9.93 -4.45
C VAL A 28 -7.91 -9.89 -3.44
N LEU A 29 -8.02 -10.65 -2.34
CA LEU A 29 -6.96 -10.71 -1.33
C LEU A 29 -5.67 -11.35 -1.86
N ASP A 30 -5.79 -12.39 -2.69
CA ASP A 30 -4.64 -13.04 -3.32
C ASP A 30 -3.91 -12.11 -4.29
N ILE A 31 -4.66 -11.33 -5.09
CA ILE A 31 -4.10 -10.29 -5.97
C ILE A 31 -3.34 -9.26 -5.14
N LEU A 32 -3.98 -8.69 -4.10
CA LEU A 32 -3.34 -7.67 -3.25
C LEU A 32 -2.06 -8.20 -2.60
N LYS A 33 -2.07 -9.45 -2.11
CA LYS A 33 -0.90 -10.09 -1.51
C LYS A 33 0.23 -10.30 -2.54
N LYS A 34 -0.11 -10.72 -3.75
CA LYS A 34 0.85 -10.93 -4.83
C LYS A 34 1.49 -9.61 -5.25
N GLU A 35 0.69 -8.59 -5.52
CA GLU A 35 1.19 -7.27 -5.93
C GLU A 35 2.00 -6.61 -4.81
N PHE A 36 1.59 -6.77 -3.55
CA PHE A 36 2.37 -6.29 -2.41
C PHE A 36 3.74 -6.96 -2.34
N ARG A 37 3.82 -8.27 -2.58
CA ARG A 37 5.11 -8.98 -2.65
C ARG A 37 5.96 -8.50 -3.82
N VAL A 38 5.36 -8.21 -4.97
CA VAL A 38 6.07 -7.63 -6.13
C VAL A 38 6.63 -6.26 -5.77
N ALA A 39 5.84 -5.40 -5.13
CA ALA A 39 6.30 -4.09 -4.66
C ALA A 39 7.46 -4.22 -3.67
N MET A 40 7.39 -5.16 -2.72
CA MET A 40 8.49 -5.46 -1.81
C MET A 40 9.78 -5.86 -2.54
N MET A 41 9.69 -6.75 -3.54
CA MET A 41 10.84 -7.16 -4.34
C MET A 41 11.45 -5.98 -5.11
N LEU A 42 10.62 -5.12 -5.70
CA LEU A 42 11.07 -3.92 -6.41
C LEU A 42 11.73 -2.89 -5.48
N CYS A 43 11.23 -2.77 -4.25
CA CYS A 43 11.81 -1.91 -3.21
C CYS A 43 13.03 -2.55 -2.51
N GLY A 44 13.47 -3.75 -2.92
CA GLY A 44 14.58 -4.47 -2.29
C GLY A 44 14.31 -4.87 -0.83
N CYS A 45 13.05 -4.98 -0.42
CA CYS A 45 12.65 -5.33 0.95
C CYS A 45 12.30 -6.83 1.01
N GLN A 46 13.07 -7.61 1.77
CA GLN A 46 12.85 -9.06 1.87
C GLN A 46 11.74 -9.39 2.88
N THR A 47 11.63 -8.59 3.94
CA THR A 47 10.64 -8.73 5.00
C THR A 47 9.81 -7.46 5.15
N VAL A 48 8.63 -7.59 5.79
CA VAL A 48 7.75 -6.43 6.06
C VAL A 48 8.44 -5.41 6.98
N ASP A 49 9.32 -5.87 7.89
CA ASP A 49 10.11 -4.99 8.74
C ASP A 49 11.16 -4.17 7.97
N ASP A 50 11.64 -4.68 6.83
CA ASP A 50 12.57 -3.94 5.97
C ASP A 50 11.89 -2.71 5.33
N ILE A 51 10.58 -2.79 5.05
CA ILE A 51 9.79 -1.64 4.55
C ILE A 51 9.72 -0.51 5.59
N ARG A 52 9.79 -0.86 6.88
CA ARG A 52 9.80 0.15 7.96
C ARG A 52 11.12 0.91 7.99
N LYS A 53 12.24 0.20 7.78
CA LYS A 53 13.60 0.75 7.77
C LYS A 53 13.95 1.48 6.47
N ASN A 54 13.32 1.11 5.36
CA ASN A 54 13.61 1.75 4.08
C ASN A 54 12.98 3.16 4.02
N ASN A 55 13.82 4.16 3.74
CA ASN A 55 13.42 5.56 3.71
C ASN A 55 12.58 5.83 2.46
N ILE A 56 11.26 5.90 2.64
CA ILE A 56 10.37 6.41 1.59
C ILE A 56 10.65 7.90 1.35
N LEU A 57 10.96 8.25 0.11
CA LEU A 57 11.04 9.65 -0.30
C LEU A 57 9.62 10.22 -0.33
N VAL A 58 9.22 10.90 0.73
CA VAL A 58 7.99 11.70 0.75
C VAL A 58 8.29 13.03 0.07
N MET A 59 7.76 13.21 -1.14
CA MET A 59 7.91 14.45 -1.89
C MET A 59 7.02 15.53 -1.28
N ASN A 60 7.61 16.42 -0.48
CA ASN A 60 6.91 17.54 0.13
C ASN A 60 6.85 18.71 -0.86
N ASN A 61 5.68 18.94 -1.47
CA ASN A 61 5.44 20.03 -2.41
C ASN A 61 4.98 21.34 -1.72
N ASN A 62 5.55 21.66 -0.55
CA ASN A 62 5.35 23.00 0.04
C ASN A 62 6.13 24.05 -0.78
N THR A 63 5.43 24.70 -1.72
CA THR A 63 5.94 25.87 -2.47
C THR A 63 5.57 27.21 -1.83
N ASN A 64 5.15 27.24 -0.56
CA ASN A 64 4.78 28.49 0.11
C ASN A 64 5.80 28.90 1.17
N THR A 65 7.00 29.26 0.72
CA THR A 65 7.87 30.13 1.50
C THR A 65 8.43 31.24 0.61
N ARG A 66 7.82 32.42 0.79
CA ARG A 66 8.34 33.77 0.53
C ARG A 66 8.13 34.38 -0.86
N SER A 67 6.85 34.57 -1.19
CA SER A 67 6.40 35.90 -1.64
C SER A 67 6.07 36.72 -0.38
N LYS A 68 7.06 37.43 0.16
CA LYS A 68 6.93 38.61 1.02
C LYS A 68 8.34 39.13 1.29
N LEU A 69 8.66 40.20 0.56
CA LEU A 69 9.55 41.33 0.91
C LEU A 69 10.94 40.98 1.42
#